data_AF-A0A952Y8N7-F1
#
_entry.id   AF-A0A952Y8N7-F1
#
_cell.length_a   1.000
_cell.length_b   1.000
_cell.length_c   1.000
_cell.angle_alpha   90.00
_cell.angle_beta   90.00
_cell.angle_gamma   90.00
#
_symmetry.space_group_name_H-M   'P 1'
#
loop_
_entity.id
_entity.type
_entity.pdbx_description
1 polymer ?
#
loop_
_entity_poly.entity_id
_entity_poly.type
_entity_poly.pdbx_seq_one_letter_code
_entity_poly.pdbx_strand_id
1 'polypeptide(L)' 'MDFYDEQRNYLESTVLSAGDVVLLAFGGHGFEMLESTEIVEVKQGPYVGDADKTRFEPVAPERIRMRGSSR' A
#
# COMPACT_ATOMS: atom_id res chain seq x y z
N MET A 1 5.53 1.43 1.51
CA MET A 1 4.28 0.77 1.08
C MET A 1 4.15 -0.54 1.81
N ASP A 2 3.06 -0.68 2.55
CA ASP A 2 2.76 -1.85 3.37
C ASP A 2 1.73 -2.73 2.66
N PHE A 3 1.86 -4.04 2.77
CA PHE A 3 0.92 -5.00 2.21
C PHE A 3 0.23 -5.82 3.32
N TYR A 4 -1.06 -6.05 3.14
CA TYR A 4 -1.91 -6.80 4.05
C TYR A 4 -2.70 -7.86 3.29
N ASP A 5 -3.00 -8.99 3.93
CA ASP A 5 -3.95 -9.96 3.37
C ASP A 5 -5.41 -9.48 3.51
N GLU A 6 -6.36 -10.27 2.99
CA GLU A 6 -7.80 -9.96 3.05
C GLU A 6 -8.36 -9.95 4.48
N GLN A 7 -7.67 -10.59 5.42
CA GLN A 7 -8.01 -10.60 6.85
C GLN A 7 -7.35 -9.43 7.60
N ARG A 8 -6.70 -8.50 6.88
CA ARG A 8 -6.01 -7.31 7.42
C ARG A 8 -4.76 -7.66 8.22
N ASN A 9 -4.18 -8.85 8.04
CA ASN A 9 -2.91 -9.19 8.65
C ASN A 9 -1.77 -8.57 7.85
N TYR A 10 -0.83 -7.95 8.55
CA TYR A 10 0.36 -7.36 7.95
C TYR A 10 1.31 -8.43 7.40
N LEU A 11 1.75 -8.26 6.14
CA LEU A 11 2.66 -9.16 5.46
C LEU A 11 4.10 -8.62 5.52
N GLU A 12 4.35 -7.53 4.80
CA GLU A 12 5.66 -6.91 4.62
C GLU A 12 5.53 -5.47 4.06
N SER A 13 6.64 -4.75 4.03
CA SER A 13 6.73 -3.39 3.48
C SER A 13 7.84 -3.27 2.44
N THR A 14 7.66 -2.38 1.47
CA THR A 14 8.70 -2.04 0.49
C THR A 14 8.74 -0.53 0.25
N VAL A 15 9.91 0.01 -0.11
CA VAL A 15 10.03 1.40 -0.55
C VAL A 15 9.76 1.44 -2.05
N LEU A 16 8.88 2.34 -2.47
CA LEU A 16 8.69 2.65 -3.89
C LEU A 16 9.40 3.97 -4.18
N SER A 17 10.08 4.02 -5.31
CA SER A 17 10.77 5.20 -5.82
C SER A 17 10.10 5.70 -7.10
N ALA A 18 10.49 6.90 -7.56
CA ALA A 18 9.99 7.45 -8.80
C ALA A 18 10.19 6.48 -9.98
N GLY A 19 9.12 6.22 -10.73
CA GLY A 19 9.12 5.30 -11.87
C GLY A 19 8.69 3.87 -11.52
N ASP A 20 8.64 3.49 -10.25
CA ASP A 20 8.10 2.19 -9.84
C ASP A 20 6.58 2.13 -10.10
N VAL A 21 6.12 0.94 -10.50
CA VAL A 21 4.70 0.66 -10.72
C VAL A 21 4.27 -0.47 -9.78
N VAL A 22 3.14 -0.27 -9.10
CA VAL A 22 2.54 -1.27 -8.23
C VAL A 22 1.14 -1.62 -8.70
N LEU A 23 0.81 -2.92 -8.72
CA LEU A 23 -0.53 -3.44 -9.00
C LEU A 23 -1.14 -3.97 -7.71
N LEU A 24 -2.32 -3.46 -7.35
CA LEU A 24 -3.02 -3.79 -6.11
C LEU A 24 -4.33 -4.49 -6.45
N ALA A 25 -4.24 -5.78 -6.76
CA ALA A 25 -5.39 -6.57 -7.22
C ALA A 25 -6.26 -7.11 -6.07
N PHE A 26 -5.66 -7.43 -4.93
CA PHE A 26 -6.33 -8.01 -3.76
C PHE A 26 -5.57 -7.64 -2.48
N GLY A 27 -6.21 -7.87 -1.34
CA GLY A 27 -5.68 -7.52 -0.02
C GLY A 27 -5.77 -6.02 0.30
N GLY A 28 -5.04 -5.62 1.34
CA GLY A 28 -4.96 -4.24 1.80
C GLY A 28 -3.58 -3.65 1.56
N HIS A 29 -3.49 -2.32 1.56
CA HIS A 29 -2.22 -1.62 1.47
C HIS A 29 -2.22 -0.32 2.26
N GLY A 30 -1.03 0.12 2.65
CA GLY A 30 -0.78 1.40 3.31
C GLY A 30 0.37 2.16 2.65
N PHE A 31 0.28 3.49 2.68
CA PHE A 31 1.34 4.37 2.19
C PHE A 31 1.81 5.27 3.33
N GLU A 32 3.12 5.42 3.42
CA GLU A 32 3.78 6.47 4.17
C GLU A 32 4.64 7.25 3.17
N MET A 33 4.46 8.56 3.10
CA MET A 33 5.25 9.42 2.22
C MET A 33 6.53 9.81 2.97
N LEU A 34 7.67 9.29 2.52
CA LEU A 34 8.98 9.60 3.10
C LEU A 34 9.48 10.99 2.70
N GLU A 35 8.99 11.50 1.58
CA GLU A 35 9.25 12.83 1.04
C GLU A 35 8.02 13.37 0.30
N SER A 36 8.07 14.63 -0.15
CA SER A 36 6.99 15.22 -0.96
C SER A 36 6.83 14.41 -2.25
N THR A 37 5.66 13.82 -2.45
CA THR A 37 5.42 12.80 -3.49
C THR A 37 4.14 13.10 -4.26
N GLU A 38 4.18 12.90 -5.57
CA GLU A 38 2.99 12.84 -6.43
C GLU A 38 2.81 11.40 -6.96
N ILE A 39 1.56 10.94 -7.01
CA ILE A 39 1.21 9.59 -7.47
C ILE A 39 0.13 9.71 -8.53
N VAL A 40 0.28 8.95 -9.61
CA VAL A 40 -0.79 8.72 -10.59
C VAL A 40 -1.50 7.42 -10.21
N GLU A 41 -2.74 7.52 -9.74
CA GLU A 41 -3.56 6.36 -9.41
C GLU A 41 -4.57 6.08 -10.52
N VAL A 42 -4.56 4.85 -11.05
CA VAL A 42 -5.54 4.38 -12.05
C VAL A 42 -6.42 3.31 -11.40
N LYS A 43 -7.74 3.51 -11.43
CA LYS A 43 -8.73 2.57 -10.86
C LYS A 43 -9.64 2.00 -11.94
N GLN A 44 -10.05 0.75 -11.74
CA GLN A 44 -11.16 0.17 -12.50
C GLN A 44 -12.48 0.68 -11.89
N GLY A 45 -13.39 1.17 -12.72
CA GLY A 45 -14.64 1.81 -12.27
C GLY A 45 -15.73 0.83 -11.84
N PRO A 46 -16.89 1.34 -11.37
CA PRO A 46 -17.29 2.75 -11.28
C PRO A 46 -16.64 3.49 -10.10
N TYR A 47 -16.41 4.79 -10.24
CA TYR A 47 -15.93 5.63 -9.14
C TYR A 47 -17.05 5.84 -8.10
N VAL A 48 -16.84 5.36 -6.88
CA VAL A 48 -17.82 5.46 -5.78
C VAL A 48 -17.35 6.36 -4.63
N GLY A 49 -16.36 7.22 -4.89
CA GLY A 49 -15.87 8.20 -3.92
C GLY A 49 -15.28 7.54 -2.67
N ASP A 50 -15.66 8.05 -1.49
CA ASP A 50 -15.15 7.53 -0.21
C ASP A 50 -15.62 6.10 0.10
N ALA A 51 -16.69 5.64 -0.53
CA ALA A 51 -17.20 4.27 -0.36
C ALA A 51 -16.34 3.21 -1.10
N ASP A 52 -15.31 3.65 -1.84
CA ASP A 52 -14.41 2.79 -2.62
C ASP A 52 -13.50 1.92 -1.73
N LYS A 53 -13.35 2.27 -0.45
CA LYS A 53 -12.34 1.67 0.42
C LYS A 53 -12.86 1.39 1.82
N THR A 54 -12.49 0.23 2.35
CA THR A 54 -12.57 -0.04 3.79
C THR A 54 -11.27 0.41 4.44
N ARG A 55 -11.36 1.22 5.51
CA ARG A 55 -10.20 1.67 6.30
C ARG A 55 -10.05 0.83 7.57
N PHE A 56 -8.82 0.65 8.01
CA PHE A 56 -8.45 -0.05 9.25
C PHE A 56 -7.12 0.49 9.79
N GLU A 57 -6.80 0.14 11.03
CA GLU A 57 -5.56 0.59 11.67
C GLU A 57 -4.31 -0.01 11.00
N PRO A 58 -3.28 0.81 10.72
CA PRO A 58 -2.04 0.31 10.16
C PRO A 58 -1.24 -0.51 11.16
N VAL A 59 -0.23 -1.23 10.67
CA VAL A 59 0.78 -1.88 11.50
C VAL A 59 1.53 -0.84 12.34
N ALA A 60 1.89 -1.19 13.57
CA ALA A 60 2.72 -0.33 14.41
C ALA A 60 4.14 -0.19 13.81
N PRO A 61 4.77 1.00 13.84
CA PRO A 61 6.08 1.23 13.22
C PRO A 61 7.17 0.24 13.65
N GLU A 62 7.13 -0.19 14.91
CA GLU A 62 8.13 -1.12 15.49
C GLU A 62 8.00 -2.54 14.94
N ARG A 63 6.89 -2.86 14.26
CA ARG A 63 6.59 -4.17 13.68
C ARG A 63 6.75 -4.20 12.17
N ILE A 64 7.19 -3.10 11.56
CA ILE A 64 7.47 -3.02 10.12
C ILE A 64 8.62 -3.97 9.78
N ARG A 65 8.37 -4.83 8.80
CA ARG A 65 9.32 -5.78 8.22
C ARG A 65 9.50 -5.44 6.75
N MET A 66 10.68 -4.92 6.41
CA MET A 66 11.02 -4.61 5.03
C MET A 66 11.25 -5.88 4.22
N ARG A 67 10.61 -5.97 3.05
CA ARG A 67 10.87 -6.98 2.03
C ARG A 67 12.35 -6.95 1.69
N GLY A 68 13.03 -8.09 1.85
CA GLY A 68 14.45 -8.21 1.53
C GLY A 68 14.72 -7.85 0.06
N SER A 69 15.87 -7.23 -0.23
CA SER A 69 16.21 -6.90 -1.62
C SER A 69 16.60 -8.17 -2.38
N SER A 70 15.67 -8.73 -3.14
CA SER A 70 16.08 -9.52 -4.30
C SER A 70 16.23 -8.53 -5.45
N ARG A 71 17.47 -8.15 -5.76
CA ARG A 71 17.80 -7.66 -7.10
C ARG A 71 17.87 -8.85 -8.04
#